data_AF-A0A9W4NSW1-F1
#
_entry.id   AF-A0A9W4NSW1-F1
#
_cell.length_a   1.000
_cell.length_b   1.000
_cell.length_c   1.000
_cell.angle_alpha   90.00
_cell.angle_beta   90.00
_cell.angle_gamma   90.00
#
_symmetry.space_group_name_H-M   'P 1'
#
loop_
_entity.id
_entity.type
_entity.pdbx_description
1 polymer ?
#
loop_
_entity_poly.entity_id
_entity_poly.type
_entity_poly.pdbx_seq_one_letter_code
_entity_poly.pdbx_strand_id
1 'polypeptide(L)'
;MVAKRKSNIDSEALANDAGHASKICRASAGSPESASTGQRFGETADFIPLPPLSQSFEFDEDDEEAADEVQGSQDVSSLTTSILYGIVSTKIVGVRFYRGHANPGERVLVRRDANNQYDRNAVKIENVMGAQIGHLPREMAAKLAPYMVYIPNPG
;
A
#
# COMPACT_ATOMS: atom_id res chain seq x y z
N MET A 1 18.09 -24.74 -47.99
CA MET A 1 18.70 -23.39 -47.84
C MET A 1 18.21 -22.52 -48.99
N VAL A 2 17.27 -21.61 -48.73
CA VAL A 2 16.87 -20.55 -49.67
C VAL A 2 16.95 -19.25 -48.90
N ALA A 3 17.71 -18.29 -49.42
CA ALA A 3 18.07 -17.05 -48.76
C ALA A 3 17.31 -15.85 -49.34
N LYS A 4 17.06 -14.88 -48.45
CA LYS A 4 16.85 -13.44 -48.66
C LYS A 4 15.63 -12.98 -49.46
N ARG A 5 14.86 -12.07 -48.84
CA ARG A 5 14.94 -10.62 -49.12
C ARG A 5 14.35 -9.79 -47.97
N LYS A 6 15.07 -8.72 -47.63
CA LYS A 6 14.71 -7.64 -46.71
C LYS A 6 13.98 -6.54 -47.50
N SER A 7 13.06 -5.83 -46.84
CA SER A 7 12.76 -4.43 -47.15
C SER A 7 12.52 -3.68 -45.84
N ASN A 8 13.06 -2.47 -45.77
CA ASN A 8 13.23 -1.62 -44.59
C ASN A 8 12.83 -0.18 -44.98
N ILE A 9 12.35 0.61 -44.01
CA ILE A 9 12.21 2.10 -43.99
C ILE A 9 11.01 2.61 -44.84
N ASP A 10 10.12 3.49 -44.37
CA ASP A 10 10.28 4.88 -43.86
C ASP A 10 9.46 5.11 -42.55
N SER A 11 9.93 5.65 -41.41
CA SER A 11 10.47 6.98 -41.04
C SER A 11 9.61 8.18 -41.43
N GLU A 12 8.90 8.77 -40.44
CA GLU A 12 8.85 10.23 -40.23
C GLU A 12 8.70 10.57 -38.74
N ALA A 13 9.45 11.60 -38.34
CA ALA A 13 9.58 12.18 -37.01
C ALA A 13 9.25 13.69 -37.12
N LEU A 14 9.31 14.38 -35.97
CA LEU A 14 9.34 15.85 -35.78
C LEU A 14 7.96 16.51 -35.57
N ALA A 15 7.78 17.54 -34.75
CA ALA A 15 8.59 18.19 -33.72
C ALA A 15 7.67 19.18 -32.97
N ASN A 16 8.11 19.60 -31.79
CA ASN A 16 7.51 20.63 -30.95
C ASN A 16 7.43 22.00 -31.67
N ASP A 17 6.44 22.82 -31.34
CA ASP A 17 6.49 24.27 -31.60
C ASP A 17 5.77 25.08 -30.49
N ALA A 18 6.31 26.26 -30.20
CA ALA A 18 6.00 27.10 -29.04
C ALA A 18 5.64 28.54 -29.46
N GLY A 19 4.75 29.17 -28.69
CA GLY A 19 4.51 30.62 -28.65
C GLY A 19 3.25 31.08 -29.41
N HIS A 20 2.60 32.21 -29.12
CA HIS A 20 2.78 33.30 -28.13
C HIS A 20 1.50 34.17 -28.21
N ALA A 21 1.15 34.89 -27.13
CA ALA A 21 0.48 36.22 -27.08
C ALA A 21 -0.71 36.32 -26.10
N SER A 22 -0.40 36.71 -24.85
CA SER A 22 -1.36 37.26 -23.90
C SER A 22 -1.60 38.75 -24.18
N LYS A 23 -2.87 39.15 -24.33
CA LYS A 23 -3.30 40.55 -24.33
C LYS A 23 -3.60 40.97 -22.88
N ILE A 24 -2.83 41.91 -22.33
CA ILE A 24 -3.11 42.53 -21.03
C ILE A 24 -3.87 43.85 -21.27
N CYS A 25 -5.01 43.99 -20.60
CA CYS A 25 -5.75 45.23 -20.27
C CYS A 25 -6.64 44.85 -19.06
N ARG A 26 -6.91 45.60 -18.00
CA ARG A 26 -6.46 46.87 -17.41
C ARG A 26 -7.13 46.90 -16.01
N ALA A 27 -6.35 47.18 -14.96
CA ALA A 27 -6.66 47.58 -13.56
C ALA A 27 -8.08 47.44 -12.95
N SER A 28 -8.14 46.98 -11.69
CA SER A 28 -8.80 47.73 -10.61
C SER A 28 -8.31 47.32 -9.21
N ALA A 29 -7.82 48.33 -8.50
CA ALA A 29 -7.43 48.48 -7.10
C ALA A 29 -7.94 47.48 -6.04
N GLY A 30 -7.00 47.10 -5.17
CA GLY A 30 -7.25 46.59 -3.82
C GLY A 30 -5.91 46.24 -3.19
N SER A 31 -5.45 47.00 -2.19
CA SER A 31 -4.23 46.71 -1.45
C SER A 31 -4.49 45.64 -0.38
N PRO A 32 -3.73 44.54 -0.34
CA PRO A 32 -3.48 43.83 0.91
C PRO A 32 -2.00 43.96 1.25
N GLU A 33 -1.74 44.69 2.33
CA GLU A 33 -0.44 44.74 2.96
C GLU A 33 0.00 43.32 3.39
N SER A 34 1.07 42.84 2.76
CA SER A 34 1.81 41.59 3.05
C SER A 34 1.29 40.27 2.46
N ALA A 35 0.80 40.27 1.21
CA ALA A 35 0.78 39.06 0.38
C ALA A 35 2.12 38.92 -0.37
N SER A 36 2.78 37.75 -0.31
CA SER A 36 3.91 37.45 -1.18
C SER A 36 3.42 36.68 -2.40
N THR A 37 3.57 37.30 -3.58
CA THR A 37 3.16 36.69 -4.85
C THR A 37 4.20 35.68 -5.31
N GLY A 38 3.77 34.45 -5.59
CA GLY A 38 4.60 33.38 -6.17
C GLY A 38 3.99 32.83 -7.47
N GLN A 39 4.79 32.16 -8.30
CA GLN A 39 4.28 31.47 -9.50
C GLN A 39 4.17 29.97 -9.26
N ARG A 40 2.98 29.39 -9.47
CA ARG A 40 2.74 27.95 -9.43
C ARG A 40 2.09 27.55 -10.75
N PHE A 41 2.72 26.64 -11.49
CA PHE A 41 2.29 26.23 -12.84
C PHE A 41 2.20 27.36 -13.87
N GLY A 42 3.08 28.36 -13.77
CA GLY A 42 3.11 29.49 -14.71
C GLY A 42 1.99 30.52 -14.50
N GLU A 43 1.11 30.30 -13.50
CA GLU A 43 0.07 31.23 -13.10
C GLU A 43 0.47 31.94 -11.80
N THR A 44 0.18 33.25 -11.71
CA THR A 44 0.46 34.07 -10.54
C THR A 44 -0.54 33.76 -9.43
N ALA A 45 -0.05 33.35 -8.26
CA ALA A 45 -0.88 33.07 -7.10
C ALA A 45 -0.39 33.92 -5.91
N ASP A 46 -1.35 34.50 -5.19
CA ASP A 46 -1.07 35.28 -3.98
C ASP A 46 -1.13 34.35 -2.76
N PHE A 47 -0.05 34.33 -1.99
CA PHE A 47 0.01 33.57 -0.74
C PHE A 47 -0.57 34.42 0.40
N ILE A 48 -1.65 33.93 1.01
CA ILE A 48 -2.26 34.52 2.20
C ILE A 48 -1.82 33.70 3.41
N PRO A 49 -0.89 34.20 4.25
CA PRO A 49 -0.54 33.51 5.49
C PRO A 49 -1.73 33.52 6.45
N LEU A 50 -2.20 32.34 6.84
CA LEU A 50 -3.22 32.23 7.89
C LEU A 50 -2.60 32.63 9.24
N PRO A 51 -3.28 33.45 10.06
CA PRO A 51 -2.81 33.75 11.41
C PRO A 51 -2.82 32.48 12.28
N PRO A 52 -1.88 32.34 13.23
CA PRO A 52 -1.95 31.28 14.22
C PRO A 52 -3.23 31.45 15.05
N LEU A 53 -3.98 30.37 15.19
CA LEU A 53 -5.23 30.33 15.94
C LEU A 53 -4.93 30.48 17.45
N SER A 54 -4.90 31.72 17.95
CA SER A 54 -4.92 31.98 19.39
C SER A 54 -6.32 31.66 19.90
N GLN A 55 -6.49 30.43 20.40
CA GLN A 55 -7.70 30.02 21.10
C GLN A 55 -7.77 30.75 22.44
N SER A 56 -8.56 31.82 22.53
CA SER A 56 -9.06 32.33 23.80
C SER A 56 -10.21 31.40 24.23
N PHE A 57 -9.91 30.44 25.09
CA PHE A 57 -10.91 29.65 25.78
C PHE A 57 -11.25 30.36 27.09
N GLU A 58 -12.47 30.87 27.21
CA GLU A 58 -13.06 31.22 28.50
C GLU A 58 -13.43 29.90 29.19
N PHE A 59 -12.89 29.71 30.39
CA PHE A 59 -13.02 28.51 31.21
C PHE A 59 -14.24 28.71 32.12
N ASP A 60 -15.36 28.04 31.83
CA ASP A 60 -16.41 27.84 32.84
C ASP A 60 -15.95 26.68 33.75
N GLU A 61 -15.78 26.97 35.05
CA GLU A 61 -15.06 26.15 36.05
C GLU A 61 -15.74 24.82 36.47
N ASP A 62 -16.74 24.31 35.72
CA ASP A 62 -17.56 23.15 36.13
C ASP A 62 -17.38 21.87 35.26
N ASP A 63 -16.37 21.79 34.38
CA ASP A 63 -16.15 20.63 33.48
C ASP A 63 -14.79 19.93 33.70
N GLU A 64 -14.34 19.84 34.95
CA GLU A 64 -13.05 19.24 35.34
C GLU A 64 -12.96 17.72 35.13
N GLU A 65 -14.04 17.03 34.76
CA GLU A 65 -14.08 15.56 34.67
C GLU A 65 -13.99 15.02 33.23
N ALA A 66 -14.10 15.85 32.20
CA ALA A 66 -14.09 15.41 30.80
C ALA A 66 -12.69 15.28 30.17
N ALA A 67 -11.63 15.74 30.85
CA ALA A 67 -10.29 15.84 30.27
C ALA A 67 -9.43 14.55 30.40
N ASP A 68 -9.85 13.53 31.16
CA ASP A 68 -9.02 12.34 31.45
C ASP A 68 -9.34 11.10 30.60
N GLU A 69 -10.29 11.16 29.65
CA GLU A 69 -10.70 9.97 28.88
C GLU A 69 -9.90 9.72 27.60
N VAL A 70 -8.92 10.55 27.24
CA VAL A 70 -8.03 10.26 26.10
C VAL A 70 -6.77 9.54 26.59
N GLN A 71 -6.96 8.36 27.20
CA GLN A 71 -5.93 7.32 27.18
C GLN A 71 -5.79 6.83 25.74
N GLY A 72 -5.03 7.58 24.95
CA GLY A 72 -4.54 7.19 23.63
C GLY A 72 -3.67 5.93 23.75
N SER A 73 -4.31 4.78 23.90
CA SER A 73 -3.68 3.45 23.89
C SER A 73 -3.18 3.02 22.50
N GLN A 74 -3.13 3.94 21.53
CA GLN A 74 -2.50 3.72 20.24
C GLN A 74 -1.00 4.01 20.29
N ASP A 75 -0.26 3.34 21.18
CA ASP A 75 1.14 3.04 20.86
C ASP A 75 1.16 1.84 19.89
N VAL A 76 0.84 2.12 18.63
CA VAL A 76 0.99 1.18 17.51
C VAL A 76 2.47 0.87 17.23
N SER A 77 3.40 1.65 17.78
CA SER A 77 4.83 1.45 17.56
C SER A 77 5.41 0.33 18.42
N SER A 78 4.92 0.13 19.65
CA SER A 78 5.46 -0.89 20.57
C SER A 78 5.04 -2.33 20.24
N LEU A 79 4.03 -2.56 19.40
CA LEU A 79 3.49 -3.91 19.14
C LEU A 79 4.06 -4.62 17.91
N THR A 80 4.86 -3.96 17.05
CA THR A 80 5.33 -4.58 15.78
C THR A 80 6.74 -4.18 15.34
N THR A 81 7.76 -4.30 16.19
CA THR A 81 9.15 -4.30 15.70
C THR A 81 9.48 -5.66 15.07
N SER A 82 8.81 -6.00 13.97
CA SER A 82 9.12 -7.19 13.19
C SER A 82 10.23 -6.87 12.19
N ILE A 83 11.36 -7.57 12.29
CA ILE A 83 12.45 -7.48 11.33
C ILE A 83 12.31 -8.56 10.25
N LEU A 84 12.69 -8.24 9.01
CA LEU A 84 12.77 -9.24 7.95
C LEU A 84 13.92 -10.20 8.24
N TYR A 85 13.60 -11.42 8.66
CA TYR A 85 14.62 -12.45 8.90
C TYR A 85 15.19 -13.02 7.59
N GLY A 86 14.36 -13.17 6.56
CA GLY A 86 14.78 -13.68 5.26
C GLY A 86 13.63 -14.03 4.34
N ILE A 87 13.96 -14.43 3.11
CA ILE A 87 13.01 -14.86 2.09
C ILE A 87 13.29 -16.32 1.77
N VAL A 88 12.26 -17.16 1.81
CA VAL A 88 12.35 -18.59 1.49
C VAL A 88 11.49 -18.87 0.28
N SER A 89 12.11 -19.32 -0.81
CA SER A 89 11.39 -19.77 -2.00
C SER A 89 11.01 -21.24 -1.86
N THR A 90 9.76 -21.55 -2.20
CA THR A 90 9.20 -22.89 -2.12
C THR A 90 8.07 -23.05 -3.13
N LYS A 91 7.67 -24.29 -3.37
CA LYS A 91 6.59 -24.65 -4.30
C LYS A 91 5.34 -25.06 -3.55
N ILE A 92 4.19 -24.96 -4.21
CA ILE A 92 2.94 -25.56 -3.74
C ILE A 92 2.81 -26.94 -4.38
N VAL A 93 2.60 -27.97 -3.56
CA VAL A 93 2.40 -29.35 -4.01
C VAL A 93 0.96 -29.80 -3.80
N GLY A 94 0.56 -30.88 -4.48
CA GLY A 94 -0.77 -31.45 -4.33
C GLY A 94 -1.90 -30.64 -4.97
N VAL A 95 -1.59 -29.69 -5.86
CA VAL A 95 -2.58 -28.78 -6.49
C VAL A 95 -3.72 -29.53 -7.19
N ARG A 96 -3.43 -30.69 -7.80
CA ARG A 96 -4.43 -31.53 -8.48
C ARG A 96 -5.58 -32.02 -7.59
N PHE A 97 -5.39 -32.02 -6.26
CA PHE A 97 -6.37 -32.56 -5.30
C PHE A 97 -7.32 -31.50 -4.76
N TYR A 98 -7.11 -30.23 -5.12
CA TYR A 98 -7.90 -29.12 -4.63
C TYR A 98 -8.42 -28.25 -5.77
N ARG A 99 -9.45 -27.44 -5.47
CA ARG A 99 -10.12 -26.58 -6.44
C ARG A 99 -9.74 -25.10 -6.31
N GLY A 100 -9.00 -24.73 -5.25
CA GLY A 100 -8.50 -23.38 -5.09
C GLY A 100 -7.50 -23.04 -6.18
N HIS A 101 -7.57 -21.80 -6.63
CA HIS A 101 -6.65 -21.20 -7.60
C HIS A 101 -6.13 -19.88 -7.04
N ALA A 102 -4.98 -19.45 -7.53
CA ALA A 102 -4.40 -18.15 -7.27
C ALA A 102 -3.88 -17.56 -8.57
N ASN A 103 -3.99 -16.25 -8.72
CA ASN A 103 -3.46 -15.52 -9.86
C ASN A 103 -1.97 -15.18 -9.67
N PRO A 104 -1.19 -15.02 -10.75
CA PRO A 104 0.17 -14.51 -10.64
C PRO A 104 0.19 -13.13 -9.94
N GLY A 105 1.06 -12.99 -8.94
CA GLY A 105 1.15 -11.78 -8.11
C GLY A 105 0.17 -11.73 -6.94
N GLU A 106 -0.74 -12.70 -6.82
CA GLU A 106 -1.64 -12.81 -5.67
C GLU A 106 -0.92 -13.36 -4.44
N ARG A 107 -1.29 -12.85 -3.25
CA ARG A 107 -0.84 -13.42 -1.97
C ARG A 107 -1.70 -14.61 -1.59
N VAL A 108 -1.08 -15.58 -0.93
CA VAL A 108 -1.76 -16.77 -0.41
C VAL A 108 -1.73 -16.79 1.10
N LEU A 109 -2.72 -17.46 1.70
CA LEU A 109 -2.79 -17.71 3.13
C LEU A 109 -2.08 -19.02 3.45
N VAL A 110 -1.16 -18.96 4.40
CA VAL A 110 -0.39 -20.12 4.89
C VAL A 110 -0.97 -20.52 6.24
N ARG A 111 -1.63 -21.68 6.32
CA ARG A 111 -2.26 -22.16 7.56
C ARG A 111 -1.73 -23.51 8.00
N ARG A 112 -1.60 -23.66 9.30
CA ARG A 112 -1.19 -24.91 9.92
C ARG A 112 -2.34 -25.91 9.95
N ASP A 113 -2.10 -27.13 9.46
CA ASP A 113 -3.03 -28.26 9.51
C ASP A 113 -2.48 -29.35 10.43
N ALA A 114 -2.61 -29.14 11.74
CA ALA A 114 -2.06 -30.04 12.75
C ALA A 114 -2.81 -31.38 12.86
N ASN A 115 -4.07 -31.42 12.42
CA ASN A 115 -4.96 -32.59 12.50
C ASN A 115 -4.87 -33.48 11.26
N ASN A 116 -3.89 -33.24 10.38
CA ASN A 116 -3.71 -34.04 9.18
C ASN A 116 -3.26 -35.47 9.53
N GLN A 117 -3.96 -36.47 8.99
CA GLN A 117 -3.70 -37.88 9.25
C GLN A 117 -2.34 -38.39 8.72
N TYR A 118 -1.78 -37.73 7.70
CA TYR A 118 -0.55 -38.18 7.02
C TYR A 118 0.71 -37.49 7.56
N ASP A 119 0.58 -36.21 7.91
CA ASP A 119 1.70 -35.42 8.41
C ASP A 119 1.22 -34.41 9.45
N ARG A 120 1.56 -34.65 10.71
CA ARG A 120 1.25 -33.71 11.79
C ARG A 120 1.81 -32.33 11.54
N ASN A 121 2.88 -32.18 10.74
CA ASN A 121 3.51 -30.92 10.37
C ASN A 121 2.90 -30.24 9.14
N ALA A 122 1.83 -30.78 8.57
CA ALA A 122 1.24 -30.25 7.34
C ALA A 122 0.87 -28.76 7.43
N VAL A 123 1.17 -28.04 6.35
CA VAL A 123 0.82 -26.63 6.16
C VAL A 123 0.04 -26.54 4.86
N LYS A 124 -1.23 -26.15 4.97
CA LYS A 124 -2.11 -25.93 3.83
C LYS A 124 -1.96 -24.52 3.30
N ILE A 125 -2.12 -24.40 1.99
CA ILE A 125 -2.08 -23.12 1.28
C ILE A 125 -3.49 -22.85 0.75
N GLU A 126 -4.03 -21.70 1.10
CA GLU A 126 -5.35 -21.24 0.70
C GLU A 126 -5.24 -19.91 -0.06
N ASN A 127 -6.22 -19.62 -0.91
CA ASN A 127 -6.34 -18.28 -1.49
C ASN A 127 -6.92 -17.29 -0.47
N VAL A 128 -7.06 -16.03 -0.87
CA VAL A 128 -7.66 -14.98 -0.03
C VAL A 128 -9.13 -15.26 0.34
N MET A 129 -9.82 -16.09 -0.44
CA MET A 129 -11.20 -16.53 -0.19
C MET A 129 -11.28 -17.78 0.71
N GLY A 130 -10.16 -18.29 1.21
CA GLY A 130 -10.10 -19.48 2.06
C GLY A 130 -10.26 -20.81 1.33
N ALA A 131 -10.29 -20.81 -0.01
CA ALA A 131 -10.30 -22.04 -0.79
C ALA A 131 -8.89 -22.65 -0.84
N GLN A 132 -8.77 -23.91 -0.43
CA GLN A 132 -7.50 -24.62 -0.43
C GLN A 132 -6.99 -24.82 -1.86
N ILE A 133 -5.73 -24.48 -2.09
CA ILE A 133 -5.01 -24.65 -3.35
C ILE A 133 -4.12 -25.90 -3.27
N GLY A 134 -3.51 -26.16 -2.11
CA GLY A 134 -2.58 -27.25 -1.96
C GLY A 134 -1.91 -27.29 -0.60
N HIS A 135 -0.71 -27.83 -0.58
CA HIS A 135 0.13 -27.96 0.62
C HIS A 135 1.56 -27.53 0.35
N LEU A 136 2.27 -27.22 1.43
CA LEU A 136 3.71 -27.07 1.41
C LEU A 136 4.39 -28.45 1.33
N PRO A 137 5.55 -28.61 0.64
CA PRO A 137 6.33 -29.84 0.68
C PRO A 137 6.64 -30.26 2.12
N ARG A 138 6.56 -31.57 2.39
CA ARG A 138 6.77 -32.16 3.72
C ARG A 138 8.04 -31.67 4.42
N GLU A 139 9.16 -31.61 3.70
CA GLU A 139 10.44 -31.17 4.24
C GLU A 139 10.43 -29.69 4.69
N MET A 140 9.72 -28.83 3.93
CA MET A 140 9.58 -27.42 4.28
C MET A 140 8.57 -27.24 5.41
N ALA A 141 7.47 -27.99 5.37
CA ALA A 141 6.46 -27.99 6.42
C ALA A 141 7.07 -28.41 7.77
N ALA A 142 7.90 -29.45 7.80
CA ALA A 142 8.59 -29.89 9.03
C ALA A 142 9.48 -28.81 9.65
N LYS A 143 10.11 -27.95 8.84
CA LYS A 143 10.97 -26.85 9.32
C LYS A 143 10.18 -25.65 9.81
N LEU A 144 9.06 -25.33 9.15
CA LEU A 144 8.26 -24.14 9.46
C LEU A 144 7.22 -24.39 10.55
N ALA A 145 6.68 -25.61 10.63
CA ALA A 145 5.61 -25.99 11.55
C ALA A 145 5.86 -25.61 13.03
N PRO A 146 7.08 -25.76 13.60
CA PRO A 146 7.34 -25.38 14.99
C PRO A 146 7.17 -23.88 15.27
N TYR A 147 7.32 -23.03 14.25
CA TYR A 147 7.18 -21.58 14.36
C TYR A 147 5.76 -21.09 14.07
N MET A 148 4.86 -21.97 13.64
CA MET A 148 3.49 -21.64 13.29
C MET A 148 2.56 -22.02 14.45
N VAL A 149 1.84 -21.05 14.99
CA VAL A 149 0.80 -21.27 15.99
C VAL A 149 -0.44 -21.86 15.31
N TYR A 150 -1.03 -22.90 15.91
CA TYR A 150 -2.36 -23.39 15.52
C TYR A 150 -3.40 -22.41 16.06
N ILE A 151 -3.93 -21.55 15.20
CA ILE A 151 -5.06 -20.69 15.53
C ILE A 151 -6.33 -21.36 14.97
N PRO A 152 -7.22 -21.91 15.81
CA PRO A 152 -8.47 -22.49 15.34
C PRO A 152 -9.34 -21.40 14.70
N ASN A 153 -10.09 -21.74 13.63
CA ASN A 153 -11.10 -20.83 13.09
C ASN A 153 -12.20 -20.63 14.14
N PRO A 154 -12.51 -19.39 14.56
CA PRO A 154 -13.78 -19.13 15.21
C PRO A 154 -14.87 -19.40 14.17
N GLY A 155 -15.79 -20.31 14.51
CA GLY A 155 -16.92 -20.70 13.65
C GLY A 155 -17.92 -19.58 13.44
#